data_AF-A0A2E4E0G3-F1
#
_entry.id   AF-A0A2E4E0G3-F1
#
_cell.length_a   1.000
_cell.length_b   1.000
_cell.length_c   1.000
_cell.angle_alpha   90.00
_cell.angle_beta   90.00
_cell.angle_gamma   90.00
#
_symmetry.space_group_name_H-M   'P 1'
#
loop_
_entity.id
_entity.type
_entity.pdbx_description
1 polymer ?
#
loop_
_entity_poly.entity_id
_entity_poly.type
_entity_poly.pdbx_seq_one_letter_code
_entity_poly.pdbx_strand_id
1 'polypeptide(L)'
;MFHNIGNIQIQSKLFYFSILMISNILNFLHLILLFLPVIIYFIPLDWFKNIFKWGFLILILIPIHWVFFDDQCSFTLFTKSFNKEVNKDNTRGFSETYLEWFYKPIVKIIGWEWDDNGIDKVVNLHWGINFFLLWYFLFFVGKHQLI
;
A
#
# COMPACT_ATOMS: atom_id res chain seq x y z
N MET A 1 -12.84 2.07 45.40
CA MET A 1 -12.96 1.14 44.25
C MET A 1 -13.27 1.83 42.91
N PHE A 2 -13.58 3.13 42.85
CA PHE A 2 -13.87 3.85 41.59
C PHE A 2 -12.65 4.50 40.89
N HIS A 3 -11.50 4.58 41.56
CA HIS A 3 -10.30 5.25 41.01
C HIS A 3 -9.57 4.44 39.92
N ASN A 4 -9.92 3.15 39.76
CA ASN A 4 -9.25 2.24 38.82
C ASN A 4 -9.95 2.17 37.44
N ILE A 5 -11.22 2.56 37.35
CA ILE A 5 -12.03 2.46 36.12
C ILE A 5 -11.65 3.55 35.13
N GLY A 6 -11.40 4.79 35.60
CA GLY A 6 -10.96 5.89 34.74
C GLY A 6 -9.58 5.67 34.12
N ASN A 7 -8.67 5.00 34.84
CA ASN A 7 -7.31 4.74 34.35
C ASN A 7 -7.31 3.68 33.23
N ILE A 8 -8.17 2.67 33.31
CA ILE A 8 -8.35 1.64 32.27
C ILE A 8 -8.97 2.23 30.99
N GLN A 9 -9.92 3.18 31.14
CA GLN A 9 -10.55 3.84 30.00
C GLN A 9 -9.60 4.83 29.28
N ILE A 10 -8.67 5.45 30.01
CA ILE A 10 -7.64 6.32 29.42
C ILE A 10 -6.55 5.48 28.74
N GLN A 11 -6.09 4.40 29.37
CA GLN A 11 -5.10 3.48 28.79
C GLN A 11 -5.60 2.86 27.48
N SER A 12 -6.87 2.44 27.42
CA SER A 12 -7.48 1.91 26.20
C SER A 12 -7.60 2.96 25.08
N LYS A 13 -7.93 4.22 25.40
CA LYS A 13 -7.95 5.32 24.42
C LYS A 13 -6.56 5.65 23.90
N LEU A 14 -5.55 5.66 24.77
CA LEU A 14 -4.16 5.94 24.39
C LEU A 14 -3.60 4.83 23.50
N PHE A 15 -3.87 3.58 23.85
CA PHE A 15 -3.54 2.41 23.04
C PHE A 15 -4.23 2.43 21.66
N TYR A 16 -5.52 2.77 21.60
CA TYR A 16 -6.26 2.92 20.35
C TYR A 16 -5.69 4.04 19.47
N PHE A 17 -5.36 5.19 20.07
CA PHE A 17 -4.72 6.30 19.36
C PHE A 17 -3.38 5.89 18.75
N SER A 18 -2.55 5.15 19.50
CA SER A 18 -1.28 4.62 18.99
C SER A 18 -1.47 3.66 17.81
N ILE A 19 -2.45 2.75 17.88
CA ILE A 19 -2.77 1.84 16.77
C ILE A 19 -3.22 2.61 15.52
N LEU A 20 -4.07 3.61 15.68
CA LEU A 20 -4.55 4.44 14.58
C LEU A 20 -3.41 5.21 13.90
N MET A 21 -2.49 5.78 14.69
CA MET A 21 -1.31 6.47 14.18
C MET A 21 -0.40 5.51 13.39
N ILE A 22 -0.14 4.31 13.91
CA ILE A 22 0.65 3.29 13.23
C ILE A 22 -0.02 2.88 11.91
N SER A 23 -1.34 2.65 11.92
CA SER A 23 -2.11 2.30 10.72
C SER A 23 -1.98 3.37 9.63
N ASN A 24 -2.11 4.65 9.98
CA ASN A 24 -1.97 5.76 9.04
C ASN A 24 -0.55 5.86 8.46
N ILE A 25 0.48 5.64 9.29
CA ILE A 25 1.87 5.63 8.84
C ILE A 25 2.11 4.48 7.85
N LEU A 26 1.59 3.29 8.14
CA LEU A 26 1.72 2.13 7.26
C LEU A 26 0.98 2.35 5.92
N ASN A 27 -0.22 2.93 5.95
CA ASN A 27 -0.96 3.29 4.74
C ASN A 27 -0.20 4.32 3.89
N PHE A 28 0.42 5.31 4.53
CA PHE A 28 1.25 6.29 3.83
C PHE A 28 2.50 5.65 3.22
N LEU A 29 3.16 4.76 3.95
CA LEU A 29 4.31 4.01 3.43
C LEU A 29 3.91 3.13 2.25
N HIS A 30 2.75 2.47 2.31
CA HIS A 30 2.21 1.66 1.22
C HIS A 30 1.95 2.53 -0.02
N LEU A 31 1.38 3.72 0.15
CA LEU A 31 1.17 4.66 -0.95
C LEU A 31 2.50 5.03 -1.63
N ILE A 32 3.55 5.33 -0.86
CA ILE A 32 4.89 5.62 -1.39
C ILE A 32 5.44 4.42 -2.16
N LEU A 33 5.33 3.21 -1.60
CA LEU A 33 5.80 1.99 -2.23
C LEU A 33 5.07 1.68 -3.54
N LEU A 34 3.77 1.98 -3.62
CA LEU A 34 2.97 1.79 -4.84
C LEU A 34 3.48 2.67 -5.99
N PHE A 35 3.90 3.91 -5.70
CA PHE A 35 4.46 4.83 -6.69
C PHE A 35 5.98 4.72 -6.86
N LEU A 36 6.63 3.82 -6.12
CA LEU A 36 8.07 3.63 -6.18
C LEU A 36 8.59 3.35 -7.62
N PRO A 37 7.92 2.53 -8.46
CA PRO A 37 8.32 2.33 -9.86
C PRO A 37 8.40 3.61 -10.69
N VAL A 38 7.66 4.65 -10.33
CA VAL A 38 7.74 5.97 -10.99
C VAL A 38 8.84 6.82 -10.33
N ILE A 39 8.90 6.82 -8.99
CA ILE A 39 9.84 7.64 -8.21
C ILE A 39 11.29 7.28 -8.50
N ILE A 40 11.62 6.00 -8.74
CA ILE A 40 13.00 5.54 -8.99
C ILE A 40 13.67 6.21 -10.20
N TYR A 41 12.89 6.71 -11.17
CA TYR A 41 13.44 7.40 -12.34
C TYR A 41 14.01 8.79 -12.01
N PHE A 42 13.62 9.37 -10.88
CA PHE A 42 14.04 10.70 -10.46
C PHE A 42 15.21 10.69 -9.47
N ILE A 43 15.64 9.52 -9.00
CA ILE A 43 16.69 9.40 -7.97
C ILE A 43 18.00 8.95 -8.64
N PRO A 44 19.15 9.59 -8.34
CA PRO A 44 20.44 9.19 -8.90
C PRO A 44 20.80 7.74 -8.55
N LEU A 45 21.27 6.99 -9.56
CA LEU A 45 21.54 5.55 -9.48
C LEU A 45 22.57 5.18 -8.40
N ASP A 46 23.54 6.05 -8.13
CA ASP A 46 24.59 5.79 -7.14
C ASP A 46 24.06 5.65 -5.71
N TRP A 47 22.92 6.27 -5.40
CA TRP A 47 22.27 6.14 -4.10
C TRP A 47 21.56 4.79 -3.95
N PHE A 48 21.13 4.21 -5.07
CA PHE A 48 20.33 2.99 -5.08
C PHE A 48 21.15 1.71 -5.12
N LYS A 49 22.39 1.73 -5.61
CA LYS A 49 23.23 0.53 -5.82
C LYS A 49 23.16 -0.54 -4.74
N ASN A 50 23.31 -0.15 -3.46
CA ASN A 50 23.37 -1.11 -2.36
C ASN A 50 21.98 -1.51 -1.84
N ILE A 51 20.98 -0.64 -1.99
CA ILE A 51 19.63 -0.83 -1.43
C ILE A 51 18.70 -1.48 -2.48
N PHE A 52 19.02 -1.31 -3.76
CA PHE A 52 18.17 -1.69 -4.88
C PHE A 52 17.80 -3.19 -4.86
N LYS A 53 18.76 -4.07 -4.55
CA LYS A 53 18.50 -5.53 -4.49
C LYS A 53 17.41 -5.86 -3.46
N TRP A 54 17.49 -5.27 -2.27
CA TRP A 54 16.51 -5.47 -1.19
C TRP A 54 15.19 -4.76 -1.48
N GLY A 55 15.25 -3.52 -1.96
CA GLY A 55 14.06 -2.74 -2.33
C GLY A 55 13.25 -3.41 -3.45
N PHE A 56 13.95 -3.95 -4.45
CA PHE A 56 13.34 -4.67 -5.56
C PHE A 56 12.69 -5.99 -5.10
N LEU A 57 13.34 -6.72 -4.19
CA LEU A 57 12.77 -7.93 -3.60
C LEU A 57 11.48 -7.61 -2.82
N ILE A 58 11.49 -6.55 -2.01
CA ILE A 58 10.30 -6.09 -1.28
C ILE A 58 9.19 -5.70 -2.27
N LEU A 59 9.52 -4.97 -3.34
CA LEU A 59 8.57 -4.57 -4.38
C LEU A 59 7.85 -5.75 -5.04
N ILE A 60 8.57 -6.83 -5.36
CA ILE A 60 7.96 -8.06 -5.92
C ILE A 60 7.14 -8.80 -4.87
N LEU A 61 7.54 -8.74 -3.60
CA LEU A 61 6.88 -9.44 -2.52
C LEU A 61 5.51 -8.83 -2.17
N ILE A 62 5.29 -7.54 -2.46
CA ILE A 62 4.03 -6.82 -2.23
C ILE A 62 2.86 -7.41 -3.04
N PRO A 63 2.91 -7.51 -4.39
CA PRO A 63 1.82 -8.09 -5.17
C PRO A 63 1.60 -9.58 -4.85
N ILE A 64 2.68 -10.32 -4.51
CA ILE A 64 2.57 -11.70 -4.06
C ILE A 64 1.73 -11.78 -2.78
N HIS A 65 2.00 -10.93 -1.78
CA HIS A 65 1.18 -10.89 -0.57
C HIS A 65 -0.28 -10.52 -0.89
N TRP A 66 -0.52 -9.59 -1.80
CA TRP A 66 -1.89 -9.23 -2.20
C TRP A 66 -2.70 -10.41 -2.74
N VAL A 67 -2.10 -11.24 -3.59
CA VAL A 67 -2.76 -12.45 -4.14
C VAL A 67 -3.00 -13.50 -3.05
N PHE A 68 -2.08 -13.65 -2.08
CA PHE A 68 -2.21 -14.62 -0.99
C PHE A 68 -3.19 -14.21 0.11
N PHE A 69 -3.49 -12.91 0.23
CA PHE A 69 -4.29 -12.35 1.31
C PHE A 69 -5.59 -11.68 0.82
N ASP A 70 -6.18 -12.13 -0.31
CA ASP A 70 -7.49 -11.68 -0.83
C ASP A 70 -7.64 -10.13 -0.88
N ASP A 71 -6.66 -9.45 -1.49
CA ASP A 71 -6.60 -7.98 -1.57
C ASP A 71 -6.54 -7.27 -0.20
N GLN A 72 -6.37 -8.01 0.91
CA GLN A 72 -6.06 -7.44 2.21
C GLN A 72 -4.55 -7.15 2.26
N CYS A 73 -4.18 -5.94 2.63
CA CYS A 73 -2.81 -5.68 3.02
C CYS A 73 -2.50 -6.49 4.30
N SER A 74 -1.32 -7.11 4.39
CA SER A 74 -0.87 -7.87 5.58
C SER A 74 -1.01 -7.07 6.88
N PHE A 75 -0.86 -5.74 6.79
CA PHE A 75 -1.04 -4.81 7.90
C PHE A 75 -2.50 -4.58 8.30
N THR A 76 -3.43 -4.66 7.33
CA THR A 76 -4.88 -4.65 7.60
C THR A 76 -5.31 -5.92 8.33
N LEU A 77 -4.72 -7.08 7.99
CA LEU A 77 -4.94 -8.32 8.73
C LEU A 77 -4.40 -8.24 10.15
N PHE A 78 -3.19 -7.68 10.32
CA PHE A 78 -2.59 -7.46 11.63
C PHE A 78 -3.47 -6.55 12.49
N THR A 79 -3.94 -5.42 11.97
CA THR A 79 -4.81 -4.48 12.71
C THR A 79 -6.20 -5.06 12.99
N LYS A 80 -6.80 -5.84 12.08
CA LYS A 80 -8.05 -6.60 12.33
C LYS A 80 -7.92 -7.60 13.48
N SER A 81 -6.76 -8.25 13.62
CA SER A 81 -6.51 -9.17 14.73
C SER A 81 -6.49 -8.48 16.11
N PHE A 82 -6.18 -7.18 16.18
CA PHE A 82 -6.21 -6.40 17.43
C PHE A 82 -7.54 -5.68 17.67
N ASN A 83 -8.32 -5.41 16.62
CA ASN A 83 -9.61 -4.72 16.69
C ASN A 83 -10.76 -5.68 16.38
N LYS A 84 -11.16 -6.48 17.38
CA LYS A 84 -12.28 -7.44 17.25
C LYS A 84 -13.68 -6.79 17.09
N GLU A 85 -13.79 -5.45 17.18
CA GLU A 85 -15.07 -4.73 17.13
C GLU A 85 -15.21 -3.70 16.02
N VAL A 86 -14.17 -3.39 15.23
CA VAL A 86 -14.32 -2.49 14.07
C VAL A 86 -14.64 -3.33 12.84
N ASN A 87 -15.82 -3.94 12.86
CA ASN A 87 -16.48 -4.52 11.71
C ASN A 87 -16.79 -3.40 10.71
N LYS A 88 -15.88 -3.15 9.78
CA LYS A 88 -16.26 -2.91 8.39
C LYS A 88 -15.25 -3.63 7.50
N ASP A 89 -15.73 -4.74 6.93
CA ASP A 89 -15.28 -5.26 5.66
C ASP A 89 -14.98 -4.08 4.72
N ASN A 90 -13.78 -4.05 4.15
CA ASN A 90 -13.42 -3.36 2.91
C ASN A 90 -11.88 -3.39 2.81
N THR A 91 -11.36 -4.52 2.31
CA THR A 91 -10.02 -4.60 1.71
C THR A 91 -9.83 -3.55 0.62
N ARG A 92 -10.92 -3.27 -0.12
CA ARG A 92 -11.07 -2.16 -1.07
C ARG A 92 -10.92 -0.77 -0.45
N GLY A 93 -11.03 -0.67 0.88
CA GLY A 93 -10.96 0.59 1.61
C GLY A 93 -9.65 1.33 1.38
N PHE A 94 -8.51 0.65 1.14
CA PHE A 94 -7.27 1.38 0.85
C PHE A 94 -7.31 2.07 -0.52
N SER A 95 -7.62 1.32 -1.59
CA SER A 95 -7.67 1.87 -2.94
C SER A 95 -8.79 2.90 -3.10
N GLU A 96 -9.97 2.64 -2.54
CA GLU A 96 -11.07 3.60 -2.56
C GLU A 96 -10.77 4.84 -1.70
N THR A 97 -10.19 4.69 -0.51
CA THR A 97 -9.96 5.85 0.39
C THR A 97 -8.76 6.70 -0.05
N TYR A 98 -7.67 6.09 -0.49
CA TYR A 98 -6.41 6.80 -0.75
C TYR A 98 -6.07 6.94 -2.24
N LEU A 99 -6.63 6.09 -3.12
CA LEU A 99 -6.35 6.11 -4.56
C LEU A 99 -7.54 6.56 -5.40
N GLU A 100 -8.72 6.86 -4.84
CA GLU A 100 -9.87 7.35 -5.61
C GLU A 100 -9.50 8.56 -6.47
N TRP A 101 -8.78 9.53 -5.91
CA TRP A 101 -8.38 10.75 -6.65
C TRP A 101 -7.55 10.45 -7.90
N PHE A 102 -6.79 9.35 -7.90
CA PHE A 102 -5.92 8.94 -8.99
C PHE A 102 -6.63 7.98 -9.95
N TYR A 103 -7.39 7.02 -9.42
CA TYR A 103 -8.05 5.98 -10.20
C TYR A 103 -9.33 6.46 -10.88
N LYS A 104 -10.12 7.33 -10.25
CA LYS A 104 -11.39 7.80 -10.80
C LYS A 104 -11.21 8.56 -12.13
N PRO A 105 -10.19 9.44 -12.30
CA PRO A 105 -9.87 10.00 -13.62
C PRO A 105 -9.51 8.94 -14.66
N ILE A 106 -8.71 7.93 -14.30
CA ILE A 106 -8.26 6.87 -15.21
C ILE A 106 -9.44 6.03 -15.69
N VAL A 107 -10.27 5.57 -14.75
CA VAL A 107 -11.53 4.84 -15.02
C VAL A 107 -12.42 5.64 -15.98
N LYS A 108 -12.58 6.94 -15.74
CA LYS A 108 -13.37 7.82 -16.60
C LYS A 108 -12.78 7.99 -18.01
N ILE A 109 -11.46 8.12 -18.15
CA ILE A 109 -10.78 8.27 -19.45
C ILE A 109 -10.89 7.00 -20.29
N ILE A 110 -10.77 5.83 -19.65
CA ILE A 110 -10.86 4.52 -20.32
C ILE A 110 -12.33 4.15 -20.61
N GLY A 111 -13.29 4.80 -19.96
CA GLY A 111 -14.72 4.50 -20.10
C GLY A 111 -15.17 3.29 -19.29
N TRP A 112 -14.49 3.03 -18.16
CA TRP A 112 -14.93 2.04 -17.17
C TRP A 112 -15.92 2.67 -16.18
N GLU A 113 -16.72 1.81 -15.54
CA GLU A 113 -17.62 2.23 -14.46
C GLU A 113 -16.86 2.31 -13.13
N TRP A 114 -17.27 3.22 -12.25
CA TRP A 114 -16.73 3.29 -10.88
C TRP A 114 -17.52 2.36 -9.97
N ASP A 115 -17.42 1.06 -10.27
CA ASP A 115 -17.97 -0.05 -9.50
C ASP A 115 -16.84 -1.00 -9.08
N ASP A 116 -17.17 -2.03 -8.31
CA ASP A 116 -16.20 -3.02 -7.82
C ASP A 116 -15.31 -3.58 -8.94
N ASN A 117 -15.92 -3.92 -10.07
CA ASN A 117 -15.23 -4.49 -11.22
C ASN A 117 -14.31 -3.47 -11.90
N GLY A 118 -14.74 -2.21 -12.02
CA GLY A 118 -13.92 -1.12 -12.55
C GLY A 118 -12.73 -0.77 -11.67
N ILE A 119 -12.91 -0.83 -10.35
CA ILE A 119 -11.83 -0.64 -9.36
C ILE A 119 -10.79 -1.76 -9.50
N ASP A 120 -11.22 -3.02 -9.57
CA ASP A 120 -10.30 -4.15 -9.75
C ASP A 120 -9.53 -4.05 -11.07
N LYS A 121 -10.20 -3.61 -12.15
CA LYS A 121 -9.55 -3.37 -13.45
C LYS A 121 -8.49 -2.29 -13.40
N VAL A 122 -8.75 -1.15 -12.75
CA VAL A 122 -7.77 -0.04 -12.66
C VAL A 122 -6.62 -0.36 -11.72
N VAL A 123 -6.87 -1.12 -10.64
CA VAL A 123 -5.81 -1.65 -9.79
C VAL A 123 -4.89 -2.59 -10.58
N ASN A 124 -5.46 -3.54 -11.33
CA ASN A 124 -4.69 -4.44 -12.18
C ASN A 124 -3.93 -3.72 -13.28
N LEU A 125 -4.53 -2.70 -13.90
CA LEU A 125 -3.87 -1.84 -14.87
C LEU A 125 -2.67 -1.12 -14.27
N HIS A 126 -2.83 -0.53 -13.07
CA HIS A 126 -1.75 0.15 -12.37
C HIS A 126 -0.61 -0.81 -12.04
N TRP A 127 -0.92 -2.02 -11.58
CA TRP A 127 0.09 -3.06 -11.37
C TRP A 127 0.82 -3.46 -12.66
N GLY A 128 0.11 -3.60 -13.77
CA GLY A 128 0.71 -3.86 -15.08
C GLY A 128 1.69 -2.75 -15.50
N ILE A 129 1.30 -1.49 -15.30
CA ILE A 129 2.17 -0.32 -15.57
C ILE A 129 3.40 -0.34 -14.65
N ASN A 130 3.21 -0.59 -13.35
CA ASN A 130 4.30 -0.67 -12.37
C ASN A 130 5.30 -1.77 -12.72
N PHE A 131 4.83 -2.95 -13.10
CA PHE A 131 5.68 -4.05 -13.52
C PHE A 131 6.46 -3.70 -14.79
N PHE A 132 5.80 -3.08 -15.77
CA PHE A 132 6.45 -2.63 -17.00
C PHE A 132 7.52 -1.56 -16.74
N LEU A 133 7.25 -0.59 -15.86
CA LEU A 133 8.20 0.45 -15.48
C LEU A 133 9.41 -0.13 -14.74
N LEU A 134 9.21 -1.07 -13.82
CA LEU A 134 10.31 -1.75 -13.12
C LEU A 134 11.17 -2.56 -14.09
N TRP A 135 10.53 -3.31 -14.99
CA TRP A 135 11.23 -4.06 -16.03
C TRP A 135 12.05 -3.14 -16.92
N TYR A 136 11.45 -2.06 -17.43
CA TYR A 136 12.17 -1.09 -18.27
C TYR A 136 13.35 -0.47 -17.52
N PHE A 137 13.13 -0.08 -16.25
CA PHE A 137 14.18 0.48 -15.42
C PHE A 137 15.35 -0.48 -15.27
N LEU A 138 15.11 -1.75 -14.94
CA LEU A 138 16.15 -2.77 -14.79
C LEU A 138 16.99 -2.94 -16.06
N PHE A 139 16.34 -3.14 -17.20
CA PHE A 139 17.03 -3.53 -18.44
C PHE A 139 17.61 -2.35 -19.21
N PHE A 140 17.01 -1.16 -19.13
CA PHE A 140 17.39 -0.01 -19.97
C PHE A 140 18.04 1.14 -19.21
N VAL A 141 17.65 1.39 -17.95
CA VAL A 141 18.17 2.52 -17.16
C VAL A 141 19.27 2.06 -16.19
N GLY A 142 18.98 1.07 -15.35
CA GLY A 142 19.87 0.52 -14.34
C GLY A 142 21.04 -0.28 -14.91
N LYS A 143 20.78 -1.10 -15.95
CA LYS A 143 21.78 -1.94 -16.65
C LYS A 143 22.78 -2.59 -15.67
N HIS A 144 24.09 -2.52 -15.98
CA HIS A 144 25.19 -3.03 -15.16
C HIS A 144 25.48 -2.22 -13.89
N GLN A 145 24.86 -1.05 -13.71
CA GLN A 145 25.13 -0.25 -12.52
C GLN A 145 24.40 -0.78 -11.28
N LEU A 146 23.30 -1.53 -11.45
CA LEU A 146 22.44 -1.99 -10.35
C LEU A 146 22.39 -3.52 -10.16
N ILE A 147 22.90 -4.31 -11.12
CA ILE A 147 22.95 -5.78 -11.09
C ILE A 147 24.37 -6.21 -10.76
#